data_AF-A0A2N1N7J6-F1
#
_entry.id   AF-A0A2N1N7J6-F1
#
_cell.length_a   1.000
_cell.length_b   1.000
_cell.length_c   1.000
_cell.angle_alpha   90.00
_cell.angle_beta   90.00
_cell.angle_gamma   90.00
#
_symmetry.space_group_name_H-M   'P 1'
#
loop_
_entity.id
_entity.type
_entity.pdbx_description
1 polymer ?
#
loop_
_entity_poly.entity_id
_entity_poly.type
_entity_poly.pdbx_seq_one_letter_code
_entity_poly.pdbx_strand_id
1 'polypeptide(L)'
;MKNFNFILILALSILIFGNFSSAINRLKWKRAVCTDITQKNCGGTCCGPAESCCGSTLCCGPADSCCGGTLCCGPADSCCGGTLCCGPIETCCGSTCCSLFQTCSTGNICQ
;
A
#
# COMPACT_ATOMS: atom_id res chain seq x y z
N MET A 1 -33.16 -35.63 34.49
CA MET A 1 -33.26 -34.20 34.11
C MET A 1 -32.01 -33.36 34.37
N LYS A 2 -31.22 -33.59 35.45
CA LYS A 2 -29.96 -32.84 35.70
C LYS A 2 -28.84 -33.09 34.67
N ASN A 3 -28.70 -34.33 34.18
CA ASN A 3 -27.63 -34.70 33.24
C ASN A 3 -27.76 -34.07 31.84
N PHE A 4 -28.99 -33.83 31.37
CA PHE A 4 -29.23 -33.20 30.06
C PHE A 4 -28.84 -31.72 30.04
N ASN A 5 -29.10 -31.02 31.16
CA ASN A 5 -28.67 -29.64 31.35
C ASN A 5 -27.14 -29.53 31.39
N PHE A 6 -26.46 -30.46 32.07
CA PHE A 6 -25.00 -30.48 32.13
C PHE A 6 -24.36 -30.68 30.76
N ILE A 7 -24.87 -31.64 29.97
CA ILE A 7 -24.39 -31.90 28.61
C ILE A 7 -24.64 -30.68 27.70
N LEU A 8 -25.80 -30.02 27.83
CA LEU A 8 -26.13 -28.83 27.04
C LEU A 8 -25.20 -27.65 27.39
N ILE A 9 -24.92 -27.43 28.67
CA ILE A 9 -23.98 -26.40 29.14
C ILE A 9 -22.56 -26.68 28.65
N LEU A 10 -22.12 -27.94 28.67
CA LEU A 10 -20.81 -28.36 28.18
C LEU A 10 -20.69 -28.13 26.65
N ALA A 11 -21.72 -28.46 25.89
CA ALA A 11 -21.75 -28.25 24.44
C ALA A 11 -21.72 -26.74 24.08
N LEU A 12 -22.50 -25.92 24.78
CA LEU A 12 -22.54 -24.46 24.58
C LEU A 12 -21.18 -23.83 24.89
N SER A 13 -20.53 -24.24 25.98
CA SER A 13 -19.21 -23.72 26.35
C SER A 13 -18.14 -24.09 25.31
N ILE A 14 -18.09 -25.34 24.83
CA ILE A 14 -17.16 -25.76 23.77
C ILE A 14 -17.39 -24.94 22.48
N LEU A 15 -18.64 -24.71 22.09
CA LEU A 15 -18.98 -23.91 20.91
C LEU A 15 -18.52 -22.45 21.06
N ILE A 16 -18.72 -21.87 22.24
CA ILE A 16 -18.29 -20.50 22.56
C ILE A 16 -16.75 -20.41 22.55
N PHE A 17 -16.04 -21.29 23.27
CA PHE A 17 -14.57 -21.29 23.35
C PHE A 17 -13.92 -21.58 21.99
N GLY A 18 -14.50 -22.48 21.18
CA GLY A 18 -14.04 -22.77 19.82
C GLY A 18 -14.21 -21.57 18.88
N ASN A 19 -15.34 -20.86 18.98
CA ASN A 19 -15.61 -19.66 18.19
C ASN A 19 -14.69 -18.49 18.61
N PHE A 20 -14.45 -18.32 19.92
CA PHE A 20 -13.51 -17.34 20.46
C PHE A 20 -12.07 -17.62 20.03
N SER A 21 -11.61 -18.87 20.13
CA SER A 21 -10.25 -19.24 19.71
C SER A 21 -10.04 -19.01 18.21
N SER A 22 -11.06 -19.28 17.41
CA SER A 22 -11.05 -19.04 15.96
C SER A 22 -11.02 -17.54 15.62
N ALA A 23 -11.78 -16.72 16.36
CA ALA A 23 -11.77 -15.26 16.23
C ALA A 23 -10.42 -14.66 16.67
N ILE A 24 -9.86 -15.11 17.80
CA ILE A 24 -8.54 -14.67 18.29
C ILE A 24 -7.44 -15.05 17.30
N ASN A 25 -7.49 -16.23 16.68
CA ASN A 25 -6.50 -16.64 15.69
C ASN A 25 -6.61 -15.81 14.39
N ARG A 26 -7.83 -15.47 13.93
CA ARG A 26 -8.02 -14.51 12.82
C ARG A 26 -7.52 -13.09 13.15
N LEU A 27 -7.66 -12.66 14.40
CA LEU A 27 -7.12 -11.38 14.87
C LEU A 27 -5.58 -11.41 14.99
N LYS A 28 -4.98 -12.58 15.26
CA LYS A 28 -3.53 -12.80 15.32
C LYS A 28 -2.83 -12.65 13.97
N TRP A 29 -3.48 -12.95 12.84
CA TRP A 29 -2.93 -12.67 11.49
C TRP A 29 -3.18 -11.24 11.02
N LYS A 30 -4.14 -10.53 11.63
CA LYS A 30 -4.24 -9.06 11.55
C LYS A 30 -3.25 -8.35 12.48
N ARG A 31 -2.43 -9.09 13.25
CA ARG A 31 -1.38 -8.53 14.12
C ARG A 31 -0.29 -7.94 13.24
N ALA A 32 -0.51 -6.69 12.92
CA ALA A 32 0.39 -5.64 12.48
C ALA A 32 1.68 -6.16 11.82
N VAL A 33 1.69 -6.16 10.48
CA VAL A 33 2.93 -6.24 9.68
C VAL A 33 3.96 -5.20 10.16
N CYS A 34 3.46 -4.10 10.72
CA CYS A 34 4.24 -3.00 11.26
C CYS A 34 4.21 -3.02 12.78
N THR A 35 5.38 -2.95 13.41
CA THR A 35 5.49 -2.98 14.88
C THR A 35 5.23 -1.62 15.51
N ASP A 36 5.32 -0.54 14.74
CA ASP A 36 5.09 0.82 15.21
C ASP A 36 3.68 1.32 14.84
N ILE A 37 3.01 2.00 15.78
CA ILE A 37 1.63 2.51 15.60
C ILE A 37 1.56 3.66 14.58
N THR A 38 2.69 4.30 14.29
CA THR A 38 2.77 5.42 13.35
C THR A 38 2.99 4.94 11.91
N GLN A 39 3.32 3.66 11.72
CA GLN A 39 3.57 3.08 10.40
C GLN A 39 2.29 2.67 9.68
N LYS A 40 2.33 2.76 8.35
CA LYS A 40 1.25 2.28 7.47
C LYS A 40 1.67 1.00 6.77
N ASN A 41 0.77 0.03 6.74
CA ASN A 41 0.99 -1.22 6.00
C ASN A 41 0.56 -1.04 4.54
N CYS A 42 1.54 -1.00 3.65
CA CYS A 42 1.37 -1.00 2.21
C CYS A 42 1.69 -2.41 1.73
N GLY A 43 0.66 -3.27 1.72
CA GLY A 43 0.66 -4.65 1.19
C GLY A 43 1.83 -5.55 1.59
N GLY A 44 2.33 -5.42 2.83
CA GLY A 44 3.43 -6.22 3.36
C GLY A 44 4.67 -5.42 3.73
N THR A 45 4.75 -4.17 3.27
CA THR A 45 5.80 -3.22 3.65
C THR A 45 5.25 -2.19 4.62
N CYS A 46 6.08 -1.75 5.58
CA CYS A 46 5.71 -0.75 6.56
C CYS A 46 6.34 0.60 6.26
N CYS A 47 5.50 1.55 5.85
CA CYS A 47 5.93 2.91 5.57
C CYS A 47 5.87 3.77 6.83
N GLY A 48 6.82 4.69 6.97
CA GLY A 48 6.85 5.63 8.09
C GLY A 48 5.64 6.57 8.13
N PRO A 49 5.46 7.34 9.21
CA PRO A 49 4.29 8.22 9.38
C PRO A 49 4.16 9.32 8.34
N ALA A 50 5.29 9.83 7.86
CA ALA A 50 5.34 10.87 6.82
C ALA A 50 5.30 10.28 5.40
N GLU A 51 5.52 8.97 5.27
CA GLU A 51 5.57 8.29 3.98
C GLU A 51 4.17 7.91 3.50
N SER A 52 4.00 7.82 2.18
CA SER A 52 2.77 7.37 1.55
C SER A 52 2.96 6.03 0.85
N CYS A 53 1.91 5.20 0.85
CA CYS A 53 1.89 3.96 0.07
C CYS A 53 1.86 4.28 -1.43
N CYS A 54 2.86 3.82 -2.16
CA CYS A 54 2.81 3.74 -3.61
C CYS A 54 2.60 2.29 -4.04
N GLY A 55 1.41 2.02 -4.60
CA GLY A 55 0.97 0.66 -4.86
C GLY A 55 0.94 -0.20 -3.59
N SER A 56 1.36 -1.46 -3.74
CA SER A 56 1.19 -2.49 -2.71
C SER A 56 2.43 -2.75 -1.89
N THR A 57 3.60 -2.19 -2.19
CA THR A 57 4.85 -2.56 -1.49
C THR A 57 5.88 -1.45 -1.39
N LEU A 58 5.62 -0.28 -1.97
CA LEU A 58 6.57 0.84 -2.01
C LEU A 58 6.12 1.98 -1.08
N CYS A 59 7.09 2.60 -0.41
CA CYS A 59 6.93 3.79 0.40
C CYS A 59 7.54 4.98 -0.33
N CYS A 60 6.80 6.07 -0.46
CA CYS A 60 7.29 7.32 -1.01
C CYS A 60 7.38 8.38 0.08
N GLY A 61 8.36 9.27 -0.06
CA GLY A 61 8.57 10.41 0.82
C GLY A 61 7.31 11.30 0.95
N PRO A 62 7.23 12.12 2.01
CA PRO A 62 6.10 13.04 2.23
C PRO A 62 5.88 14.04 1.09
N ALA A 63 6.95 14.38 0.38
CA ALA A 63 6.94 15.31 -0.73
C ALA A 63 6.92 14.59 -2.10
N ASP A 64 7.10 13.28 -2.11
CA ASP A 64 7.17 12.50 -3.33
C ASP A 64 5.77 12.13 -3.82
N SER A 65 5.63 12.05 -5.14
CA SER A 65 4.41 11.60 -5.80
C SER A 65 4.54 10.15 -6.28
N CYS A 66 3.50 9.34 -6.06
CA CYS A 66 3.47 7.98 -6.56
C CYS A 66 3.13 7.96 -8.07
N CYS A 67 4.04 7.42 -8.87
CA CYS A 67 3.90 7.23 -10.31
C CYS A 67 3.64 5.75 -10.63
N GLY A 68 2.47 5.47 -11.22
CA GLY A 68 2.04 4.11 -11.63
C GLY A 68 2.01 3.03 -10.55
N GLY A 69 2.08 3.40 -9.28
CA GLY A 69 2.07 2.44 -8.17
C GLY A 69 3.40 1.70 -7.96
N THR A 70 4.45 2.06 -8.68
CA THR A 70 5.74 1.35 -8.64
C THR A 70 6.95 2.27 -8.53
N LEU A 71 6.77 3.60 -8.59
CA LEU A 71 7.84 4.58 -8.55
C LEU A 71 7.45 5.81 -7.72
N CYS A 72 8.42 6.36 -7.00
CA CYS A 72 8.29 7.64 -6.29
C CYS A 72 9.03 8.71 -7.08
N CYS A 73 8.31 9.76 -7.47
CA CYS A 73 8.88 10.93 -8.14
C CYS A 73 9.07 12.05 -7.12
N GLY A 74 10.16 12.81 -7.25
CA GLY A 74 10.42 13.94 -6.38
C GLY A 74 9.33 15.01 -6.45
N PRO A 75 9.27 15.95 -5.48
CA PRO A 75 8.24 16.98 -5.41
C PRO A 75 8.19 17.91 -6.63
N ALA A 76 9.31 18.07 -7.31
CA ALA A 76 9.43 18.90 -8.50
C ALA A 76 9.32 18.09 -9.81
N ASP A 77 9.24 16.76 -9.70
CA ASP A 77 9.18 15.88 -10.86
C ASP A 77 7.73 15.61 -11.29
N SER A 78 7.52 15.39 -12.58
CA SER A 78 6.24 15.00 -13.16
C SER A 78 6.24 13.52 -13.51
N CYS A 79 5.14 12.82 -13.22
CA CYS A 79 4.97 11.42 -13.61
C CYS A 79 4.60 11.29 -15.10
N CYS A 80 5.49 10.70 -15.88
CA CYS A 80 5.41 10.52 -17.33
C CYS A 80 5.12 9.05 -17.65
N GLY A 81 4.03 8.77 -18.36
CA GLY A 81 3.67 7.41 -18.80
C GLY A 81 3.44 6.40 -17.65
N GLY A 82 3.31 6.87 -16.41
CA GLY A 82 3.10 6.01 -15.23
C GLY A 82 4.36 5.31 -14.71
N THR A 83 5.51 5.42 -15.37
CA THR A 83 6.71 4.66 -14.98
C THR A 83 7.99 5.49 -14.99
N LEU A 84 7.90 6.80 -15.25
CA LEU A 84 9.04 7.70 -15.35
C LEU A 84 8.78 9.00 -14.61
N CYS A 85 9.83 9.55 -13.99
CA CYS A 85 9.82 10.87 -13.37
C CYS A 85 10.60 11.84 -14.25
N CYS A 86 9.92 12.84 -14.79
CA CYS A 86 10.51 13.92 -15.57
C CYS A 86 10.84 15.09 -14.66
N GLY A 87 12.07 15.63 -14.77
CA GLY A 87 12.51 16.79 -14.01
C GLY A 87 11.63 18.03 -14.18
N PRO A 88 11.74 19.05 -13.30
CA PRO A 88 10.89 20.26 -13.37
C PRO A 88 11.06 21.10 -14.63
N ILE A 89 12.20 20.95 -15.31
CA ILE A 89 12.47 21.61 -16.59
C ILE A 89 12.13 20.70 -17.79
N GLU A 90 11.78 19.45 -17.55
CA GLU A 90 11.49 18.51 -18.62
C GLU A 90 9.98 18.45 -18.87
N THR A 91 9.59 18.18 -20.12
CA THR A 91 8.20 17.99 -20.52
C THR A 91 7.93 16.51 -20.81
N CYS A 92 6.79 16.02 -20.34
CA CYS A 92 6.33 14.66 -20.61
C CYS A 92 6.03 14.48 -22.11
N CYS A 93 6.66 13.51 -22.75
CA CYS A 93 6.35 13.10 -24.12
C CYS A 93 6.14 11.59 -24.16
N GLY A 94 4.89 11.17 -23.89
CA GLY A 94 4.57 9.76 -23.63
C GLY A 94 5.29 9.24 -22.39
N SER A 95 6.24 8.32 -22.61
CA SER A 95 7.08 7.71 -21.56
C SER A 95 8.52 8.21 -21.59
N THR A 96 8.75 9.43 -22.11
CA THR A 96 10.07 10.06 -22.24
C THR A 96 10.04 11.49 -21.68
N CYS A 97 11.17 11.94 -21.12
CA CYS A 97 11.42 13.34 -20.74
C CYS A 97 12.02 14.10 -21.92
N CYS A 98 11.38 15.19 -22.36
CA CYS A 98 11.98 16.12 -23.32
C CYS A 98 12.49 17.37 -22.60
N SER A 99 13.71 17.79 -22.95
CA SER A 99 14.29 19.03 -22.43
C SER A 99 13.50 20.25 -22.89
N LEU A 100 13.62 21.38 -22.17
CA LEU A 100 12.96 22.66 -22.49
C LEU A 100 13.07 23.10 -23.96
N PHE A 101 14.15 22.72 -24.64
CA PHE A 101 14.42 23.12 -26.03
C PHE A 101 13.87 22.14 -27.07
N GLN A 102 13.30 21.02 -26.64
CA GLN A 102 12.74 19.99 -27.51
C GLN A 102 11.21 20.05 -27.48
N THR A 103 10.63 19.73 -28.62
CA THR A 103 9.18 19.61 -28.81
C THR A 103 8.78 18.14 -28.85
N CYS A 104 7.60 17.82 -28.32
CA CYS A 104 7.05 16.47 -28.41
C CYS A 104 6.30 16.32 -29.74
N SER A 105 6.91 15.60 -30.68
CA SER A 105 6.32 15.30 -31.99
C SER A 105 5.37 14.09 -31.93
N THR A 106 4.55 13.94 -32.96
CA THR A 106 3.69 12.75 -33.13
C THR A 106 4.53 11.47 -33.07
N GLY A 107 4.25 10.64 -32.07
CA GLY A 107 5.00 9.42 -31.79
C GLY A 107 5.73 9.40 -30.43
N ASN A 108 5.56 10.41 -29.59
CA ASN A 108 6.23 10.53 -28.29
C ASN A 108 7.76 10.63 -28.41
N ILE A 109 8.22 11.41 -29.39
CA ILE A 109 9.65 11.62 -29.68
C ILE A 109 9.97 13.09 -29.44
N CYS A 110 11.07 13.34 -28.72
CA CYS A 110 11.63 14.68 -28.52
C CYS A 110 12.43 15.10 -29.75
N GLN A 111 12.12 16.28 -30.30
CA GLN A 111 12.79 16.87 -31.47
C GLN A 111 13.20 18.32 -31.21
#